data_AF-A0AA92M5S4-F1
#
_entry.id   AF-A0AA92M5S4-F1
#
_cell.length_a   1.000
_cell.length_b   1.000
_cell.length_c   1.000
_cell.angle_alpha   90.00
_cell.angle_beta   90.00
_cell.angle_gamma   90.00
#
_symmetry.space_group_name_H-M   'P 1'
#
loop_
_entity.id
_entity.type
_entity.pdbx_description
1 polymer ?
#
loop_
_entity_poly.entity_id
_entity_poly.type
_entity_poly.pdbx_seq_one_letter_code
_entity_poly.pdbx_strand_id
1 'polypeptide(L)'
;MKPDDDYDPMRERREAMTAWEHGLRPKPDRHWALWLALAVLAVYLFYMGAEWLLAQQRAQKQSAGPTMAVPPGIAPPPQDARPAPSPPVASPGATGPDTFEVTKCLTPSGKAAYSDGPCPEGSRATTVRLRRDVNIADGMSPQAREASIRDNAAVAAQQLQYERQVAQNVANEMGECSGLAEHINWIDAIGRQPQGAYSQDWLRDERKRTRDRQFRLGCPQQR
;
A
#
# COMPACT_ATOMS: atom_id res chain seq x y z
N MET A 1 -28.18 40.07 70.55
CA MET A 1 -28.44 40.06 69.10
C MET A 1 -27.36 39.21 68.44
N LYS A 2 -27.57 37.91 68.28
CA LYS A 2 -26.77 37.07 67.39
C LYS A 2 -27.63 36.86 66.13
N PRO A 3 -27.10 37.02 64.92
CA PRO A 3 -27.85 36.65 63.74
C PRO A 3 -28.02 35.13 63.77
N ASP A 4 -29.25 34.67 63.69
CA ASP A 4 -29.56 33.26 63.47
C ASP A 4 -29.00 32.86 62.09
N ASP A 5 -28.12 31.87 62.08
CA ASP A 5 -27.59 31.27 60.86
C ASP A 5 -28.74 30.55 60.15
N ASP A 6 -29.23 31.16 59.07
CA ASP A 6 -30.25 30.65 58.17
C ASP A 6 -29.66 29.48 57.36
N TYR A 7 -29.61 28.30 58.01
CA TYR A 7 -29.17 27.06 57.41
C TYR A 7 -30.29 26.51 56.51
N ASP A 8 -30.21 26.84 55.22
CA ASP A 8 -31.11 26.29 54.19
C ASP A 8 -30.53 25.00 53.58
N PRO A 9 -31.07 23.81 53.90
CA PRO A 9 -30.59 22.54 53.36
C PRO A 9 -30.79 22.42 51.83
N MET A 10 -31.64 23.26 51.22
CA MET A 10 -31.84 23.28 49.77
C MET A 10 -30.69 23.98 49.03
N ARG A 11 -29.86 24.75 49.75
CA ARG A 11 -28.67 25.43 49.20
C ARG A 11 -27.50 24.46 49.05
N GLU A 12 -27.23 23.64 50.06
CA GLU A 12 -26.22 22.56 50.00
C GLU A 12 -26.49 21.58 48.85
N ARG A 13 -27.76 21.20 48.64
CA ARG A 13 -28.12 20.27 47.57
C ARG A 13 -27.89 20.86 46.18
N ARG A 14 -28.10 22.18 46.01
CA ARG A 14 -27.80 22.90 44.77
C ARG A 14 -26.29 23.00 44.55
N GLU A 15 -25.54 23.31 45.59
CA GLU A 15 -24.08 23.39 45.53
C GLU A 15 -23.45 22.02 45.18
N ALA A 16 -23.92 20.93 45.80
CA ALA A 16 -23.50 19.57 45.49
C ALA A 16 -23.79 19.17 44.03
N MET A 17 -24.96 19.56 43.49
CA MET A 17 -25.28 19.34 42.07
C MET A 17 -24.33 20.12 41.15
N THR A 18 -24.07 21.40 41.44
CA THR A 18 -23.16 22.21 40.60
C THR A 18 -21.71 21.72 40.64
N ALA A 19 -21.24 21.24 41.79
CA ALA A 19 -19.90 20.66 41.93
C ALA A 19 -19.73 19.38 41.08
N TRP A 20 -20.77 18.53 41.04
CA TRP A 20 -20.81 17.35 40.19
C TRP A 20 -20.83 17.71 38.69
N GLU A 21 -21.63 18.70 38.28
CA GLU A 21 -21.67 19.19 36.89
C GLU A 21 -20.32 19.73 36.41
N HIS A 22 -19.58 20.42 37.28
CA HIS A 22 -18.24 20.89 36.96
C HIS A 22 -17.23 19.74 36.78
N GLY A 23 -17.41 18.61 37.48
CA GLY A 23 -16.56 17.41 37.34
C GLY A 23 -16.76 16.64 36.04
N LEU A 24 -17.92 16.79 35.38
CA LEU A 24 -18.24 16.12 34.12
C LEU A 24 -17.72 16.85 32.88
N ARG A 25 -17.26 18.10 33.01
CA ARG A 25 -16.67 18.81 31.88
C ARG A 25 -15.33 18.14 31.55
N PRO A 26 -15.15 17.57 30.34
CA PRO A 26 -13.86 17.06 29.93
C PRO A 26 -12.85 18.21 30.03
N LYS A 27 -11.80 18.01 30.82
CA LYS A 27 -10.72 18.99 30.91
C LYS A 27 -10.21 19.22 29.49
N PRO A 28 -10.12 20.47 29.00
CA PRO A 28 -9.64 20.73 27.66
C PRO A 28 -8.25 20.11 27.53
N ASP A 29 -8.17 19.12 26.66
CA ASP A 29 -7.03 18.25 26.57
C ASP A 29 -5.84 19.05 26.04
N ARG A 30 -4.83 19.25 26.89
CA ARG A 30 -3.63 20.04 26.61
C ARG A 30 -2.87 19.53 25.38
N HIS A 31 -3.17 18.30 24.96
CA HIS A 31 -2.64 17.69 23.75
C HIS A 31 -3.15 18.32 22.45
N TRP A 32 -4.34 18.94 22.41
CA TRP A 32 -4.84 19.55 21.17
C TRP A 32 -3.98 20.72 20.68
N ALA A 33 -3.50 21.56 21.61
CA ALA A 33 -2.58 22.65 21.27
C ALA A 33 -1.23 22.14 20.75
N LEU A 34 -0.73 21.02 21.29
CA LEU A 34 0.48 20.36 20.80
C LEU A 34 0.29 19.76 19.41
N TRP A 35 -0.85 19.13 19.15
CA TRP A 35 -1.21 18.62 17.83
C TRP A 35 -1.33 19.73 16.78
N LEU A 36 -1.92 20.87 17.15
CA LEU A 36 -1.96 22.04 16.27
C LEU A 36 -0.56 22.59 15.97
N ALA A 37 0.30 22.72 16.99
CA ALA A 37 1.66 23.19 16.80
C ALA A 37 2.46 22.25 15.89
N LEU A 38 2.31 20.93 16.06
CA LEU A 38 2.93 19.92 15.20
C LEU A 38 2.39 19.98 13.76
N ALA A 39 1.08 20.18 13.58
CA ALA A 39 0.49 20.30 12.25
C ALA A 39 1.03 21.54 11.51
N VAL A 40 1.12 22.68 12.18
CA VAL A 40 1.69 23.91 11.59
C VAL A 40 3.17 23.71 11.23
N LEU A 41 3.94 23.08 12.11
CA LEU A 41 5.35 22.76 11.85
C LEU A 41 5.51 21.83 10.64
N ALA A 42 4.69 20.79 10.53
CA ALA A 42 4.72 19.85 9.43
C ALA A 42 4.42 20.54 8.08
N VAL A 43 3.39 21.40 8.03
CA VAL A 43 3.05 22.18 6.84
C VAL A 43 4.18 23.13 6.46
N TYR A 44 4.80 23.79 7.44
CA TYR A 44 5.94 24.68 7.20
C TYR A 44 7.15 23.95 6.59
N LEU A 45 7.49 22.77 7.13
CA LEU A 45 8.58 21.96 6.58
C LEU A 45 8.28 21.45 5.17
N PHE A 46 7.02 21.06 4.90
CA PHE A 46 6.59 20.65 3.55
C PHE A 46 6.70 21.79 2.55
N TYR A 47 6.29 23.00 2.95
CA TYR A 47 6.41 24.21 2.14
C TYR A 47 7.87 24.53 1.80
N MET A 48 8.77 24.51 2.79
CA MET A 48 10.20 24.73 2.58
C MET A 48 10.83 23.66 1.67
N GLY A 49 10.43 22.39 1.85
CA GLY A 49 10.87 21.29 0.98
C GLY A 49 10.42 21.47 -0.47
N ALA A 50 9.17 21.92 -0.69
CA ALA A 50 8.64 22.18 -2.02
C ALA A 50 9.37 23.33 -2.73
N GLU A 51 9.62 24.45 -2.04
CA GLU A 51 10.38 25.58 -2.57
C GLU A 51 11.81 25.17 -2.97
N TRP A 52 12.47 24.37 -2.14
CA TRP A 52 13.81 23.86 -2.44
C TRP A 52 13.82 22.95 -3.68
N LEU A 53 12.84 22.05 -3.80
CA LEU A 53 12.72 21.16 -4.94
C LEU A 53 12.44 21.92 -6.25
N LEU A 54 11.59 22.94 -6.18
CA LEU A 54 11.31 23.83 -7.31
C LEU A 54 12.53 24.65 -7.72
N ALA A 55 13.33 25.12 -6.74
CA ALA A 55 14.59 25.81 -7.01
C ALA A 55 15.61 24.88 -7.72
N GLN A 56 15.74 23.62 -7.28
CA GLN A 56 16.59 22.64 -7.95
C GLN A 56 16.15 22.35 -9.39
N GLN A 57 14.85 22.17 -9.64
CA GLN A 57 14.33 21.92 -10.98
C GLN A 57 14.58 23.09 -11.93
N ARG A 58 14.49 24.34 -11.44
CA ARG A 58 14.83 25.53 -12.22
C ARG A 58 16.32 25.55 -12.59
N ALA A 59 17.20 25.20 -11.66
CA ALA A 59 18.64 25.11 -11.92
C ALA A 59 18.97 24.01 -12.96
N GLN A 60 18.38 22.81 -12.83
CA GLN A 60 18.58 21.72 -13.79
C GLN A 60 18.10 22.07 -15.21
N LYS A 61 16.97 22.76 -15.34
CA LYS A 61 16.46 23.20 -16.66
C LYS A 61 17.37 24.24 -17.32
N GLN A 62 18.11 25.03 -16.55
CA GLN A 62 19.06 26.02 -17.10
C GLN A 62 20.41 25.40 -17.48
N SER A 63 20.82 24.30 -16.82
CA SER A 63 22.04 23.58 -17.17
C SER A 63 21.89 22.70 -18.42
N ALA A 64 20.66 22.40 -18.85
CA ALA A 64 20.36 21.71 -20.11
C ALA A 64 20.30 22.70 -21.30
N GLY A 65 21.31 23.55 -21.45
CA GLY A 65 21.51 24.33 -22.66
C GLY A 65 21.87 23.43 -23.85
N PRO A 66 21.39 23.73 -25.08
CA PRO A 66 21.63 22.86 -26.23
C PRO A 66 23.08 22.98 -26.69
N THR A 67 23.88 21.95 -26.42
CA THR A 67 25.15 21.74 -27.13
C THR A 67 24.81 21.34 -28.56
N MET A 68 24.78 22.30 -29.48
CA MET A 68 24.80 22.00 -30.92
C MET A 68 26.17 21.39 -31.26
N ALA A 69 26.24 20.06 -31.26
CA ALA A 69 27.31 19.34 -31.91
C ALA A 69 26.91 19.08 -33.37
N VAL A 70 27.51 19.85 -34.28
CA VAL A 70 27.43 19.64 -35.74
C VAL A 70 28.26 18.40 -36.11
N PRO A 71 27.71 17.37 -36.77
CA PRO A 71 28.53 16.30 -37.33
C PRO A 71 29.03 16.66 -38.75
N PRO A 72 30.28 16.31 -39.12
CA PRO A 72 30.73 16.40 -40.51
C PRO A 72 30.10 15.29 -41.34
N GLY A 73 29.64 15.66 -42.54
CA GLY A 73 29.04 14.75 -43.51
C GLY A 73 30.05 13.79 -44.12
N ILE A 74 29.62 12.54 -44.32
CA ILE A 74 30.30 11.56 -45.16
C ILE A 74 29.25 10.94 -46.09
N ALA A 75 29.63 10.89 -47.38
CA ALA A 75 28.85 10.60 -48.57
C ALA A 75 28.28 9.15 -48.65
N PRO A 76 27.27 8.90 -49.52
CA PRO A 76 26.66 7.58 -49.70
C PRO A 76 27.48 6.67 -50.64
N PRO A 77 27.54 5.35 -50.40
CA PRO A 77 28.02 4.39 -51.39
C PRO A 77 26.91 3.97 -52.38
N PRO A 78 27.29 3.54 -53.61
CA PRO A 78 26.36 3.24 -54.69
C PRO A 78 25.64 1.91 -54.52
N GLN A 79 24.42 1.88 -55.08
CA GLN A 79 23.54 0.74 -55.21
C GLN A 79 24.13 -0.31 -56.16
N ASP A 80 23.95 -1.60 -55.86
CA ASP A 80 23.85 -2.60 -56.92
C ASP A 80 23.03 -3.84 -56.53
N ALA A 81 22.18 -4.21 -57.49
CA ALA A 81 21.59 -5.50 -57.83
C ALA A 81 20.72 -6.31 -56.83
N ARG A 82 19.44 -6.43 -57.21
CA ARG A 82 18.51 -7.54 -56.89
C ARG A 82 18.79 -8.73 -57.84
N PRO A 83 18.46 -9.99 -57.48
CA PRO A 83 17.16 -10.55 -57.88
C PRO A 83 16.46 -11.45 -56.82
N ALA A 84 15.21 -11.83 -57.13
CA ALA A 84 14.17 -12.43 -56.28
C ALA A 84 14.21 -14.00 -56.19
N PRO A 85 13.13 -14.71 -55.79
CA PRO A 85 12.83 -15.24 -54.44
C PRO A 85 12.85 -16.79 -54.33
N SER A 86 13.01 -17.34 -53.10
CA SER A 86 12.80 -18.78 -52.79
C SER A 86 12.21 -18.99 -51.37
N PRO A 87 11.42 -20.07 -51.13
CA PRO A 87 10.47 -20.24 -50.01
C PRO A 87 11.08 -20.91 -48.75
N PRO A 88 10.33 -21.10 -47.64
CA PRO A 88 10.87 -21.08 -46.29
C PRO A 88 11.46 -22.42 -45.86
N VAL A 89 12.64 -22.38 -45.24
CA VAL A 89 13.20 -23.51 -44.50
C VAL A 89 13.46 -23.07 -43.07
N ALA A 90 12.90 -23.87 -42.17
CA ALA A 90 12.93 -23.75 -40.73
C ALA A 90 14.34 -23.53 -40.16
N SER A 91 14.41 -22.73 -39.09
CA SER A 91 15.61 -22.59 -38.25
C SER A 91 16.05 -23.94 -37.70
N PRO A 92 17.35 -24.19 -37.70
CA PRO A 92 18.03 -24.33 -36.42
C PRO A 92 19.38 -23.59 -36.41
N GLY A 93 19.61 -22.78 -35.38
CA GLY A 93 20.90 -22.13 -35.13
C GLY A 93 21.06 -20.77 -35.80
N ALA A 94 20.34 -19.76 -35.30
CA ALA A 94 20.68 -18.38 -35.65
C ALA A 94 21.91 -17.95 -34.84
N THR A 95 23.10 -18.27 -35.34
CA THR A 95 24.34 -17.53 -35.07
C THR A 95 24.27 -16.17 -35.78
N GLY A 96 23.17 -15.44 -35.56
CA GLY A 96 23.00 -14.08 -36.02
C GLY A 96 23.56 -13.11 -34.98
N PRO A 97 23.88 -11.87 -35.35
CA PRO A 97 24.25 -10.87 -34.37
C PRO A 97 23.14 -10.73 -33.31
N ASP A 98 23.54 -10.74 -32.03
CA ASP A 98 22.66 -10.55 -30.86
C ASP A 98 21.91 -9.19 -30.89
N THR A 99 22.39 -8.29 -31.76
CA THR A 99 21.78 -7.01 -32.07
C THR A 99 21.07 -7.03 -33.43
N PHE A 100 19.89 -6.42 -33.48
CA PHE A 100 19.15 -6.15 -34.71
C PHE A 100 18.90 -4.65 -34.84
N GLU A 101 18.73 -4.20 -36.07
CA GLU A 101 18.55 -2.79 -36.40
C GLU A 101 17.09 -2.54 -36.78
N VAL A 102 16.48 -1.51 -36.18
CA VAL A 102 15.15 -1.03 -36.53
C VAL A 102 15.27 0.41 -36.98
N THR A 103 14.55 0.76 -38.06
CA THR A 103 14.59 2.12 -38.59
C THR A 103 13.57 2.98 -37.87
N LYS A 104 14.04 4.06 -37.25
CA LYS A 104 13.20 5.11 -36.68
C LYS A 104 12.98 6.19 -37.74
N CYS A 105 11.74 6.34 -38.18
CA CYS A 105 11.30 7.36 -39.12
C CYS A 105 10.75 8.57 -38.37
N LEU A 106 11.35 9.74 -38.60
CA LEU A 106 10.92 11.01 -38.04
C LEU A 106 10.28 11.86 -39.13
N THR A 107 8.97 12.11 -39.00
CA THR A 107 8.24 12.99 -39.93
C THR A 107 8.64 14.46 -39.72
N PRO A 108 8.44 15.35 -40.70
CA PRO A 108 8.65 16.79 -40.54
C PRO A 108 7.82 17.40 -39.41
N SER A 109 6.68 16.79 -39.09
CA SER A 109 5.81 17.17 -37.96
C SER A 109 6.37 16.78 -36.58
N GLY A 110 7.52 16.11 -36.52
CA GLY A 110 8.16 15.65 -35.28
C GLY A 110 7.66 14.30 -34.75
N LYS A 111 6.69 13.66 -35.41
CA LYS A 111 6.21 12.32 -35.04
C LYS A 111 7.23 11.24 -35.41
N ALA A 112 7.45 10.29 -34.50
CA ALA A 112 8.34 9.14 -34.70
C ALA A 112 7.55 7.85 -34.92
N ALA A 113 7.94 7.06 -35.93
CA ALA A 113 7.46 5.71 -36.16
C ALA A 113 8.66 4.76 -36.29
N TYR A 114 8.52 3.53 -35.80
CA TYR A 114 9.56 2.50 -35.92
C TYR A 114 9.10 1.49 -36.98
N SER A 115 9.98 1.16 -37.93
CA SER A 115 9.68 0.40 -39.13
C SER A 115 10.87 -0.49 -39.50
N ASP A 116 10.57 -1.71 -39.95
CA ASP A 116 11.56 -2.62 -40.53
C ASP A 116 11.80 -2.34 -42.03
N GLY A 117 11.00 -1.45 -42.63
CA GLY A 117 11.09 -1.00 -44.01
C GLY A 117 11.54 0.46 -44.17
N PRO A 118 11.65 0.94 -45.42
CA PRO A 118 12.08 2.31 -45.71
C PRO A 118 11.10 3.35 -45.14
N CYS A 119 11.63 4.50 -44.73
CA CYS A 119 10.80 5.60 -44.24
C CYS A 119 10.01 6.26 -45.38
N PRO A 120 8.78 6.74 -45.10
CA PRO A 120 8.00 7.47 -46.08
C PRO A 120 8.69 8.78 -46.50
N GLU A 121 8.43 9.24 -47.72
CA GLU A 121 9.06 10.43 -48.30
C GLU A 121 8.93 11.66 -47.39
N GLY A 122 9.99 12.47 -47.34
CA GLY A 122 10.09 13.63 -46.44
C GLY A 122 10.39 13.29 -44.98
N SER A 123 10.47 12.01 -44.60
CA SER A 123 10.87 11.61 -43.24
C SER A 123 12.37 11.38 -43.12
N ARG A 124 12.93 11.74 -41.96
CA ARG A 124 14.33 11.43 -41.63
C ARG A 124 14.43 10.02 -41.05
N ALA A 125 15.26 9.17 -41.67
CA ALA A 125 15.56 7.84 -41.18
C ALA A 125 16.74 7.87 -40.21
N THR A 126 16.60 7.22 -39.05
CA THR A 126 17.68 6.96 -38.09
C THR A 126 17.66 5.50 -37.69
N THR A 127 18.79 4.81 -37.74
CA THR A 127 18.88 3.40 -37.32
C THR A 127 19.04 3.29 -35.81
N VAL A 128 18.27 2.40 -35.18
CA VAL A 128 18.36 2.07 -33.75
C VAL A 128 18.78 0.61 -33.61
N ARG A 129 19.89 0.36 -32.90
CA ARG A 129 20.36 -0.99 -32.58
C ARG A 129 19.70 -1.47 -31.29
N LEU A 130 19.05 -2.62 -31.35
CA LEU A 130 18.33 -3.26 -30.27
C LEU A 130 18.94 -4.65 -30.02
N ARG A 131 18.95 -5.10 -28.77
CA ARG A 131 19.37 -6.48 -28.45
C ARG A 131 18.15 -7.40 -28.41
N ARG A 132 18.29 -8.64 -28.89
CA ARG A 132 17.19 -9.61 -28.91
C ARG A 132 16.88 -10.22 -27.54
N ASP A 133 17.84 -10.19 -26.62
CA ASP A 133 17.74 -10.77 -25.27
C ASP A 133 17.14 -9.80 -24.23
N VAL A 134 16.93 -8.53 -24.60
CA VAL A 134 16.35 -7.49 -23.75
C VAL A 134 14.91 -7.20 -24.16
N ASN A 135 13.98 -7.19 -23.20
CA ASN A 135 12.64 -6.71 -23.48
C ASN A 135 12.67 -5.18 -23.51
N ILE A 136 12.28 -4.60 -24.65
CA ILE A 136 12.36 -3.16 -24.86
C ILE A 136 11.29 -2.43 -24.04
N ALA A 137 10.20 -3.13 -23.66
CA ALA A 137 9.09 -2.54 -22.92
C ALA A 137 9.41 -2.30 -21.44
N ASP A 138 10.21 -3.17 -20.82
CA ASP A 138 10.60 -3.03 -19.41
C ASP A 138 11.96 -2.34 -19.23
N GLY A 139 12.77 -2.26 -20.29
CA GLY A 139 14.08 -1.60 -20.28
C GLY A 139 15.08 -2.26 -19.34
N MET A 140 14.80 -3.47 -18.84
CA MET A 140 15.62 -4.16 -17.87
C MET A 140 16.65 -5.06 -18.54
N SER A 141 17.88 -5.05 -18.04
CA SER A 141 18.86 -6.07 -18.40
C SER A 141 18.39 -7.44 -17.89
N PRO A 142 18.85 -8.56 -18.49
CA PRO A 142 18.50 -9.90 -18.02
C PRO A 142 18.83 -10.11 -16.54
N GLN A 143 20.00 -9.62 -16.10
CA GLN A 143 20.46 -9.69 -14.71
C GLN A 143 19.55 -8.90 -13.76
N ALA A 144 19.10 -7.71 -14.17
CA ALA A 144 18.17 -6.90 -13.38
C ALA A 144 16.80 -7.59 -13.26
N ARG A 145 16.34 -8.25 -14.32
CA ARG A 145 15.09 -9.04 -14.28
C ARG A 145 15.22 -10.22 -13.33
N GLU A 146 16.31 -10.97 -13.38
CA GLU A 146 16.55 -12.10 -12.46
C GLU A 146 16.64 -11.65 -11.01
N ALA A 147 17.29 -10.52 -10.74
CA ALA A 147 17.29 -9.92 -9.40
C ALA A 147 15.86 -9.57 -8.95
N SER A 148 15.09 -8.88 -9.81
CA SER A 148 13.70 -8.54 -9.52
C SER A 148 12.82 -9.78 -9.26
N ILE A 149 12.99 -10.85 -10.05
CA ILE A 149 12.26 -12.11 -9.83
C ILE A 149 12.61 -12.71 -8.47
N ARG A 150 13.89 -12.72 -8.08
CA ARG A 150 14.32 -13.23 -6.77
C ARG A 150 13.75 -12.41 -5.62
N ASP A 151 13.79 -11.08 -5.73
CA ASP A 151 13.25 -10.18 -4.72
C ASP A 151 11.74 -10.34 -4.59
N ASN A 152 11.02 -10.41 -5.71
CA ASN A 152 9.57 -10.65 -5.74
C ASN A 152 9.22 -12.03 -5.14
N ALA A 153 10.01 -13.06 -5.44
CA ALA A 153 9.82 -14.39 -4.87
C ALA A 153 10.04 -14.40 -3.34
N ALA A 154 11.02 -13.65 -2.84
CA ALA A 154 11.26 -13.52 -1.40
C ALA A 154 10.09 -12.82 -0.70
N VAL A 155 9.56 -11.73 -1.28
CA VAL A 155 8.38 -11.03 -0.74
C VAL A 155 7.14 -11.93 -0.77
N ALA A 156 6.89 -12.63 -1.89
CA ALA A 156 5.77 -13.57 -1.99
C ALA A 156 5.90 -14.72 -0.96
N ALA A 157 7.10 -15.24 -0.74
CA ALA A 157 7.33 -16.27 0.27
C ALA A 157 7.04 -15.76 1.70
N GLN A 158 7.44 -14.52 2.01
CA GLN A 158 7.12 -13.89 3.29
C GLN A 158 5.61 -13.69 3.48
N GLN A 159 4.90 -13.24 2.44
CA GLN A 159 3.44 -13.09 2.49
C GLN A 159 2.75 -14.44 2.76
N LEU A 160 3.14 -15.50 2.07
CA LEU A 160 2.61 -16.85 2.30
C LEU A 160 2.89 -17.40 3.71
N GLN A 161 3.99 -16.98 4.33
CA GLN A 161 4.28 -17.34 5.72
C GLN A 161 3.39 -16.55 6.69
N TYR A 162 3.21 -15.25 6.45
CA TYR A 162 2.31 -14.41 7.24
C TYR A 162 0.87 -14.89 7.17
N GLU A 163 0.35 -15.20 5.99
CA GLU A 163 -1.00 -15.75 5.80
C GLU A 163 -1.19 -17.06 6.55
N ARG A 164 -0.18 -17.95 6.55
CA ARG A 164 -0.22 -19.20 7.33
C ARG A 164 -0.28 -18.93 8.83
N GLN A 165 0.47 -17.96 9.34
CA GLN A 165 0.43 -17.58 10.75
C GLN A 165 -0.94 -17.01 11.14
N VAL A 166 -1.50 -16.12 10.31
CA VAL A 166 -2.83 -15.56 10.52
C VAL A 166 -3.89 -16.68 10.51
N ALA A 167 -3.83 -17.60 9.55
CA ALA A 167 -4.76 -18.73 9.48
C ALA A 167 -4.68 -19.63 10.73
N GLN A 168 -3.47 -19.89 11.25
CA GLN A 168 -3.29 -20.66 12.48
C GLN A 168 -3.84 -19.93 13.71
N ASN A 169 -3.61 -18.62 13.83
CA ASN A 169 -4.13 -17.82 14.93
C ASN A 169 -5.66 -17.79 14.93
N VAL A 170 -6.28 -17.55 13.77
CA VAL A 170 -7.74 -17.57 13.63
C VAL A 170 -8.29 -18.96 13.94
N ALA A 171 -7.64 -20.03 13.49
CA ALA A 171 -8.07 -21.40 13.82
C ALA A 171 -8.01 -21.68 15.33
N ASN A 172 -6.96 -21.22 16.01
CA ASN A 172 -6.82 -21.36 17.47
C ASN A 172 -7.92 -20.56 18.20
N GLU A 173 -8.15 -19.31 17.81
CA GLU A 173 -9.22 -18.49 18.39
C GLU A 173 -10.60 -19.12 18.19
N MET A 174 -10.88 -19.69 17.01
CA MET A 174 -12.14 -20.41 16.77
C MET A 174 -12.27 -21.67 17.62
N GLY A 175 -11.17 -22.38 17.87
CA GLY A 175 -11.13 -23.51 18.82
C GLY A 175 -11.44 -23.09 20.26
N GLU A 176 -10.94 -21.93 20.69
CA GLU A 176 -11.33 -21.36 22.00
C GLU A 176 -12.83 -21.03 22.03
N CYS A 177 -13.37 -20.43 20.97
CA CYS A 177 -14.78 -20.10 20.88
C CYS A 177 -15.68 -21.34 20.93
N SER A 178 -15.32 -22.43 20.24
CA SER A 178 -16.09 -23.68 20.28
C SER A 178 -16.05 -24.33 21.67
N GLY A 179 -14.89 -24.33 22.34
CA GLY A 179 -14.77 -24.85 23.71
C GLY A 179 -15.63 -24.07 24.72
N LEU A 180 -15.72 -22.74 24.57
CA LEU A 180 -16.62 -21.93 25.40
C LEU A 180 -18.09 -22.23 25.12
N ALA A 181 -18.47 -22.49 23.86
CA ALA A 181 -19.84 -22.86 23.51
C ALA A 181 -20.23 -24.22 24.10
N GLU A 182 -19.34 -25.21 24.04
CA GLU A 182 -19.53 -26.51 24.69
C GLU A 182 -19.70 -26.37 26.21
N HIS A 183 -18.92 -25.49 26.85
CA HIS A 183 -19.04 -25.23 28.27
C HIS A 183 -20.39 -24.60 28.64
N ILE A 184 -20.88 -23.64 27.84
CA ILE A 184 -22.23 -23.08 28.03
C ILE A 184 -23.30 -24.16 27.88
N ASN A 185 -23.18 -25.03 26.88
CA ASN A 185 -24.12 -26.14 26.68
C ASN A 185 -24.12 -27.09 27.88
N TRP A 186 -22.96 -27.35 28.49
CA TRP A 186 -22.85 -28.13 29.72
C TRP A 186 -23.52 -27.44 30.91
N ILE A 187 -23.29 -26.12 31.10
CA ILE A 187 -23.98 -25.34 32.14
C ILE A 187 -25.50 -25.39 31.93
N ASP A 188 -25.95 -25.16 30.70
CA ASP A 188 -27.37 -25.14 30.34
C ASP A 188 -28.01 -26.53 30.50
N ALA A 189 -27.25 -27.62 30.29
CA ALA A 189 -27.71 -29.00 30.54
C ALA A 189 -27.89 -29.28 32.04
N ILE A 190 -26.95 -28.84 32.88
CA ILE A 190 -27.04 -29.00 34.34
C ILE A 190 -28.15 -28.12 34.91
N GLY A 191 -28.32 -26.91 34.39
CA GLY A 191 -29.36 -25.97 34.82
C GLY A 191 -30.80 -26.45 34.58
N ARG A 192 -31.01 -27.48 33.76
CA ARG A 192 -32.33 -28.11 33.56
C ARG A 192 -32.72 -29.08 34.67
N GLN A 193 -31.77 -29.49 35.52
CA GLN A 193 -32.04 -30.36 36.65
C GLN A 193 -32.54 -29.54 37.86
N PRO A 194 -33.41 -30.11 38.72
CA PRO A 194 -33.78 -29.47 39.96
C PRO A 194 -32.54 -29.33 40.87
N GLN A 195 -32.22 -28.09 41.19
CA GLN A 195 -30.99 -27.67 41.87
C GLN A 195 -31.37 -26.71 43.01
N GLY A 196 -30.57 -26.67 44.07
CA GLY A 196 -30.74 -25.71 45.16
C GLY A 196 -30.55 -24.26 44.70
N ALA A 197 -31.08 -23.29 45.44
CA ALA A 197 -30.99 -21.87 45.08
C ALA A 197 -29.54 -21.41 44.89
N TYR A 198 -28.64 -21.79 45.81
CA TYR A 198 -27.22 -21.46 45.72
C TYR A 198 -26.54 -22.03 44.47
N SER A 199 -26.85 -23.27 44.08
CA SER A 199 -26.25 -23.87 42.88
C SER A 199 -26.80 -23.23 41.60
N GLN A 200 -28.06 -22.79 41.57
CA GLN A 200 -28.59 -22.04 40.43
C GLN A 200 -27.93 -20.66 40.26
N ASP A 201 -27.67 -19.95 41.36
CA ASP A 201 -26.98 -18.65 41.29
C ASP A 201 -25.54 -18.81 40.82
N TRP A 202 -24.83 -19.84 41.31
CA TRP A 202 -23.50 -20.18 40.81
C TRP A 202 -23.50 -20.50 39.30
N LEU A 203 -24.48 -21.28 38.81
CA LEU A 203 -24.61 -21.59 37.38
C LEU A 203 -24.87 -20.32 36.53
N ARG A 204 -25.67 -19.37 37.03
CA ARG A 204 -25.92 -18.08 36.35
C ARG A 204 -24.65 -17.25 36.24
N ASP A 205 -23.90 -17.14 37.32
CA ASP A 205 -22.64 -16.40 37.36
C ASP A 205 -21.59 -17.02 36.44
N GLU A 206 -21.47 -18.34 36.46
CA GLU A 206 -20.51 -19.04 35.61
C GLU A 206 -20.86 -18.87 34.14
N ARG A 207 -22.14 -19.02 33.77
CA ARG A 207 -22.63 -18.76 32.41
C ARG A 207 -22.32 -17.34 31.95
N LYS A 208 -22.53 -16.36 32.83
CA LYS A 208 -22.22 -14.95 32.54
C LYS A 208 -20.73 -14.77 32.24
N ARG A 209 -19.84 -15.34 33.07
CA ARG A 209 -18.39 -15.27 32.84
C ARG A 209 -17.98 -15.91 31.52
N THR A 210 -18.55 -17.06 31.17
CA THR A 210 -18.25 -17.74 29.91
C THR A 210 -18.70 -16.88 28.71
N ARG A 211 -19.89 -16.28 28.75
CA ARG A 211 -20.37 -15.38 27.70
C ARG A 211 -19.56 -14.08 27.61
N ASP A 212 -19.16 -13.51 28.74
CA ASP A 212 -18.29 -12.32 28.76
C ASP A 212 -16.93 -12.61 28.14
N ARG A 213 -16.42 -13.85 28.29
CA ARG A 213 -15.19 -14.29 27.61
C ARG A 213 -15.41 -14.44 26.10
N GLN A 214 -16.53 -15.03 25.67
CA GLN A 214 -16.88 -15.10 24.24
C GLN A 214 -16.99 -13.70 23.62
N PHE A 215 -17.60 -12.74 24.32
CA PHE A 215 -17.71 -11.36 23.86
C PHE A 215 -16.35 -10.70 23.73
N ARG A 216 -15.45 -10.88 24.70
CA ARG A 216 -14.08 -10.36 24.65
C ARG A 216 -13.24 -10.95 23.51
N LEU A 217 -13.46 -12.21 23.17
CA LEU A 217 -12.80 -12.89 22.05
C LEU A 217 -13.47 -12.61 20.69
N GLY A 218 -14.58 -11.87 20.65
CA GLY A 218 -15.30 -11.60 19.40
C GLY A 218 -15.89 -12.85 18.74
N CYS A 219 -16.19 -13.88 19.52
CA CYS A 219 -16.70 -15.15 19.00
C CYS A 219 -18.01 -14.95 18.23
N PRO A 220 -18.22 -15.67 17.12
CA PRO A 220 -19.48 -15.62 16.40
C PRO A 220 -20.63 -16.09 17.30
N GLN A 221 -21.72 -15.32 17.37
CA GLN A 221 -22.91 -15.69 18.13
C GLN A 221 -23.54 -16.92 17.47
N GLN A 222 -23.46 -18.08 18.14
CA GLN A 222 -24.20 -19.27 17.71
C GLN A 222 -25.70 -18.99 17.91
N ARG A 223 -26.46 -18.97 16.81
CA ARG A 223 -27.92 -18.86 16.81
C ARG A 223 -28.56 -20.24 16.94
#